data_AF-A0A7C3DXQ6-F1
#
_entry.id   AF-A0A7C3DXQ6-F1
#
_cell.length_a   1.000
_cell.length_b   1.000
_cell.length_c   1.000
_cell.angle_alpha   90.00
_cell.angle_beta   90.00
_cell.angle_gamma   90.00
#
_symmetry.space_group_name_H-M   'P 1'
#
loop_
_entity.id
_entity.type
_entity.pdbx_description
1 polymer ?
#
loop_
_entity_poly.entity_id
_entity_poly.type
_entity_poly.pdbx_seq_one_letter_code
_entity_poly.pdbx_strand_id
1 'polypeptide(L)'
;MATAQTSTSFGPGGAVRAREVSYRGGMQPGYLMAELAAYYDAFGYQPALDEPDDHMAVTLGFVSYLKLKQAYALAAGDTERARIAEEAAANFLKDHLAAYAAPVAAALENSGPDFLAEAGKMVLSRTGAPPDSARISRSHWPAEAESDEITCGAPAVGDGLIQFRP
;
A
#
# COMPACT_ATOMS: atom_id res chain seq x y z
N MET A 1 21.54 3.41 -15.08
CA MET A 1 21.68 4.49 -14.09
C MET A 1 20.39 4.74 -13.29
N ALA A 2 19.19 4.64 -13.88
CA ALA A 2 17.91 4.79 -13.15
C ALA A 2 17.62 3.68 -12.12
N THR A 3 17.98 2.42 -12.40
CA THR A 3 17.73 1.27 -11.51
C THR A 3 18.45 1.34 -10.16
N ALA A 4 19.61 2.01 -10.08
CA ALA A 4 20.35 2.16 -8.82
C ALA A 4 19.72 3.24 -7.91
N GLN A 5 19.04 4.23 -8.48
CA GLN A 5 18.42 5.31 -7.72
C GLN A 5 17.05 4.89 -7.15
N THR A 6 16.29 4.06 -7.88
CA THR A 6 15.00 3.54 -7.39
C THR A 6 15.16 2.64 -6.17
N SER A 7 16.20 1.80 -6.13
CA SER A 7 16.51 0.97 -4.95
C SER A 7 16.88 1.79 -3.72
N THR A 8 17.44 3.00 -3.89
CA THR A 8 17.76 3.90 -2.77
C THR A 8 16.53 4.63 -2.25
N SER A 9 15.60 5.03 -3.12
CA SER A 9 14.39 5.76 -2.68
C SER A 9 13.36 4.84 -2.00
N PHE A 10 13.17 3.61 -2.51
CA PHE A 10 12.13 2.68 -2.05
C PHE A 10 12.64 1.45 -1.29
N GLY A 11 13.96 1.20 -1.26
CA GLY A 11 14.55 0.03 -0.60
C GLY A 11 14.65 0.15 0.92
N PRO A 12 15.28 -0.83 1.60
CA PRO A 12 15.49 -0.82 3.04
C PRO A 12 16.28 0.44 3.46
N GLY A 13 15.64 1.34 4.20
CA GLY A 13 16.22 2.64 4.61
C GLY A 13 15.93 3.80 3.64
N GLY A 14 15.17 3.57 2.57
CA GLY A 14 14.72 4.60 1.65
C GLY A 14 13.75 5.58 2.31
N ALA A 15 13.78 6.83 1.84
CA ALA A 15 12.97 7.93 2.38
C ALA A 15 11.47 7.80 2.02
N VAL A 16 11.13 6.98 1.02
CA VAL A 16 9.77 6.84 0.50
C VAL A 16 9.19 5.50 0.93
N ARG A 17 8.12 5.54 1.71
CA ARG A 17 7.34 4.34 2.04
C ARG A 17 6.26 4.18 0.97
N ALA A 18 6.42 3.23 0.05
CA ALA A 18 5.45 3.03 -1.04
C ALA A 18 4.29 2.08 -0.68
N ARG A 19 4.22 1.60 0.56
CA ARG A 19 3.22 0.64 1.04
C ARG A 19 2.07 1.37 1.74
N GLU A 20 0.83 1.13 1.32
CA GLU A 20 -0.36 1.74 1.93
C GLU A 20 -0.45 1.47 3.44
N VAL A 21 -0.08 0.27 3.89
CA VAL A 21 -0.11 -0.11 5.31
C VAL A 21 0.71 0.85 6.19
N SER A 22 1.71 1.53 5.64
CA SER A 22 2.54 2.51 6.36
C SER A 22 1.78 3.79 6.73
N TYR A 23 0.60 4.02 6.15
CA TYR A 23 -0.19 5.24 6.28
C TYR A 23 -1.59 5.00 6.88
N ARG A 24 -1.97 3.75 7.14
CA ARG A 24 -3.26 3.37 7.71
C ARG A 24 -3.18 3.22 9.23
N GLY A 25 -3.08 4.34 9.94
CA GLY A 25 -3.08 4.34 11.41
C GLY A 25 -4.38 3.76 11.97
N GLY A 26 -4.31 2.64 12.70
CA GLY A 26 -5.46 2.01 13.35
C GLY A 26 -6.19 0.92 12.56
N MET A 27 -5.76 0.62 11.32
CA MET A 27 -6.26 -0.53 10.57
C MET A 27 -5.40 -1.77 10.83
N GLN A 28 -6.03 -2.92 11.03
CA GLN A 28 -5.29 -4.19 11.11
C GLN A 28 -4.78 -4.56 9.70
N PRO A 29 -3.48 -4.84 9.52
CA PRO A 29 -2.91 -5.15 8.20
C PRO A 29 -3.63 -6.28 7.47
N GLY A 30 -4.09 -7.31 8.19
CA GLY A 30 -4.83 -8.42 7.61
C GLY A 30 -6.14 -8.01 6.93
N TYR A 31 -6.83 -7.00 7.46
CA TYR A 31 -8.05 -6.48 6.84
C TYR A 31 -7.73 -5.79 5.50
N LEU A 32 -6.69 -4.96 5.47
CA LEU A 32 -6.23 -4.31 4.23
C LEU A 32 -5.84 -5.33 3.16
N MET A 33 -5.09 -6.38 3.54
CA MET A 33 -4.72 -7.43 2.58
C MET A 33 -5.94 -8.18 2.04
N ALA A 34 -6.90 -8.52 2.91
CA ALA A 34 -8.13 -9.19 2.50
C ALA A 34 -8.99 -8.31 1.56
N GLU A 35 -9.07 -7.01 1.84
CA GLU A 35 -9.78 -6.05 0.99
C GLU A 35 -9.13 -5.93 -0.40
N LEU A 36 -7.80 -5.76 -0.46
CA LEU A 36 -7.08 -5.70 -1.73
C LEU A 36 -7.21 -6.99 -2.54
N ALA A 37 -7.08 -8.15 -1.89
CA ALA A 37 -7.29 -9.44 -2.54
C ALA A 37 -8.71 -9.54 -3.13
N ALA A 38 -9.74 -9.10 -2.41
CA ALA A 38 -11.11 -9.09 -2.90
C ALA A 38 -11.28 -8.17 -4.12
N TYR A 39 -10.65 -6.99 -4.14
CA TYR A 39 -10.63 -6.12 -5.32
C TYR A 39 -9.96 -6.79 -6.52
N TYR A 40 -8.79 -7.39 -6.32
CA TYR A 40 -8.04 -8.03 -7.39
C TYR A 40 -8.80 -9.24 -7.96
N ASP A 41 -9.35 -10.09 -7.11
CA ASP A 41 -10.13 -11.26 -7.50
C ASP A 41 -11.43 -10.87 -8.24
N ALA A 42 -12.16 -9.86 -7.75
CA ALA A 42 -13.41 -9.41 -8.37
C ALA A 42 -13.24 -8.96 -9.83
N PHE A 43 -12.04 -8.46 -10.16
CA PHE A 43 -11.71 -8.04 -11.52
C PHE A 43 -10.75 -9.01 -12.22
N GLY A 44 -10.33 -10.11 -11.62
CA GLY A 44 -9.37 -11.05 -12.21
C GLY A 44 -8.02 -10.41 -12.51
N TYR A 45 -7.57 -9.50 -11.65
CA TYR A 45 -6.23 -8.91 -11.72
C TYR A 45 -5.23 -9.79 -10.99
N GLN A 46 -4.10 -10.06 -11.62
CA GLN A 46 -2.99 -10.78 -11.01
C GLN A 46 -1.75 -9.89 -11.06
N PRO A 47 -1.26 -9.40 -9.91
CA PRO A 47 -0.02 -8.63 -9.86
C PRO A 47 1.14 -9.41 -10.50
N ALA A 48 1.84 -8.76 -11.44
CA ALA A 48 3.02 -9.34 -12.09
C ALA A 48 4.35 -8.93 -11.42
N LEU A 49 4.29 -7.97 -10.50
CA LEU A 49 5.45 -7.46 -9.77
C LEU A 49 5.71 -8.33 -8.55
N ASP A 50 6.98 -8.57 -8.25
CA ASP A 50 7.43 -9.15 -6.97
C ASP A 50 7.42 -8.07 -5.87
N GLU A 51 6.25 -7.48 -5.68
CA GLU A 51 5.98 -6.43 -4.70
C GLU A 51 4.70 -6.79 -3.94
N PRO A 52 4.58 -6.40 -2.67
CA PRO A 52 3.36 -6.62 -1.89
C PRO A 52 2.12 -5.98 -2.53
N ASP A 53 0.95 -6.56 -2.27
CA ASP A 53 -0.33 -6.16 -2.89
C ASP A 53 -0.72 -4.69 -2.65
N ASP A 54 -0.30 -4.10 -1.52
CA ASP A 54 -0.54 -2.70 -1.16
C ASP A 54 0.61 -1.75 -1.54
N HIS A 55 1.57 -2.23 -2.34
CA HIS A 55 2.63 -1.37 -2.89
C HIS A 55 2.06 -0.42 -3.96
N MET A 56 2.53 0.83 -3.99
CA MET A 56 2.02 1.87 -4.92
C MET A 56 2.06 1.42 -6.38
N ALA A 57 3.12 0.70 -6.78
CA ALA A 57 3.24 0.19 -8.15
C ALA A 57 2.17 -0.86 -8.48
N VAL A 58 1.84 -1.74 -7.52
CA VAL A 58 0.83 -2.80 -7.71
C VAL A 58 -0.57 -2.20 -7.78
N THR A 59 -0.88 -1.30 -6.85
CA THR A 59 -2.18 -0.60 -6.77
C THR A 59 -2.40 0.32 -7.99
N LEU A 60 -1.38 1.04 -8.48
CA LEU A 60 -1.47 1.79 -9.74
C LEU A 60 -1.61 0.87 -10.96
N GLY A 61 -0.95 -0.29 -10.95
CA GLY A 61 -1.11 -1.32 -11.97
C GLY A 61 -2.57 -1.80 -12.07
N PHE A 62 -3.20 -2.02 -10.91
CA PHE A 62 -4.62 -2.37 -10.85
C PHE A 62 -5.53 -1.27 -11.42
N VAL A 63 -5.30 0.00 -11.05
CA VAL A 63 -6.07 1.13 -11.62
C VAL A 63 -5.90 1.20 -13.14
N SER A 64 -4.69 1.01 -13.65
CA SER A 64 -4.42 0.95 -15.09
C SER A 64 -5.20 -0.20 -15.76
N TYR A 65 -5.24 -1.37 -15.12
CA TYR A 65 -5.99 -2.53 -15.61
C TYR A 65 -7.51 -2.25 -15.66
N LEU A 66 -8.08 -1.60 -14.65
CA LEU A 66 -9.49 -1.18 -14.66
C LEU A 66 -9.78 -0.18 -15.79
N LYS A 67 -8.88 0.79 -16.04
CA LYS A 67 -9.03 1.72 -17.17
C LYS A 67 -8.93 1.04 -18.52
N LEU A 68 -8.09 0.01 -18.66
CA LEU A 68 -8.06 -0.82 -19.86
C LEU A 68 -9.39 -1.58 -20.06
N LYS A 69 -9.95 -2.16 -18.99
CA LYS A 69 -11.28 -2.80 -19.06
C LYS A 69 -12.38 -1.82 -19.44
N GLN A 70 -12.37 -0.62 -18.87
CA GLN A 70 -13.32 0.45 -19.22
C GLN A 70 -13.24 0.76 -20.72
N ALA A 71 -12.04 1.01 -21.24
CA ALA A 71 -11.82 1.31 -22.65
C ALA A 71 -12.28 0.17 -23.57
N TYR A 72 -11.98 -1.08 -23.21
CA TYR A 72 -12.43 -2.26 -23.97
C TYR A 72 -13.96 -2.37 -23.99
N ALA A 73 -14.63 -2.21 -22.85
CA ALA A 73 -16.08 -2.28 -22.77
C ALA A 73 -16.76 -1.17 -23.60
N LEU A 74 -16.23 0.06 -23.56
CA LEU A 74 -16.68 1.15 -24.41
C LEU A 74 -16.53 0.84 -25.90
N ALA A 75 -15.37 0.30 -26.31
CA ALA A 75 -15.13 -0.11 -27.69
C ALA A 75 -16.08 -1.23 -28.15
N ALA A 76 -16.51 -2.10 -27.23
CA ALA A 76 -17.47 -3.16 -27.48
C ALA A 76 -18.95 -2.71 -27.40
N GLY A 77 -19.22 -1.45 -27.06
CA GLY A 77 -20.58 -0.93 -26.86
C GLY A 77 -21.27 -1.40 -25.57
N ASP A 78 -20.51 -1.99 -24.64
CA ASP A 78 -21.02 -2.45 -23.34
C ASP A 78 -20.87 -1.34 -22.29
N THR A 79 -21.85 -0.44 -22.27
CA THR A 79 -21.84 0.75 -21.40
C THR A 79 -21.90 0.38 -19.91
N GLU A 80 -22.53 -0.73 -19.56
CA GLU A 80 -22.66 -1.13 -18.16
C GLU A 80 -21.32 -1.62 -17.59
N ARG A 81 -20.61 -2.49 -18.33
CA ARG A 81 -19.26 -2.91 -17.91
C ARG A 81 -18.27 -1.76 -17.89
N ALA A 82 -18.41 -0.80 -18.81
CA ALA A 82 -17.60 0.42 -18.78
C ALA A 82 -17.82 1.21 -17.49
N ARG A 83 -19.09 1.42 -17.11
CA ARG A 83 -19.47 2.12 -15.87
C ARG A 83 -18.94 1.39 -14.62
N ILE A 84 -19.08 0.07 -14.54
CA ILE A 84 -18.57 -0.73 -13.41
C ILE A 84 -17.05 -0.56 -13.26
N ALA A 85 -16.30 -0.65 -14.36
CA ALA A 85 -14.84 -0.49 -14.32
C ALA A 85 -14.42 0.94 -13.96
N GLU A 86 -15.17 1.94 -14.42
CA GLU A 86 -14.96 3.34 -14.08
C GLU A 86 -15.16 3.61 -12.58
N GLU A 87 -16.30 3.19 -12.05
CA GLU A 87 -16.66 3.37 -10.64
C GLU A 87 -15.68 2.63 -9.72
N ALA A 88 -15.29 1.41 -10.07
CA ALA A 88 -14.29 0.66 -9.33
C ALA A 88 -12.94 1.39 -9.31
N ALA A 89 -12.50 1.94 -10.43
CA ALA A 89 -11.24 2.69 -10.49
C ALA A 89 -11.31 3.97 -9.64
N ALA A 90 -12.43 4.69 -9.68
CA ALA A 90 -12.63 5.90 -8.89
C ALA A 90 -12.65 5.61 -7.39
N ASN A 91 -13.38 4.56 -6.97
CA ASN A 91 -13.44 4.14 -5.57
C ASN A 91 -12.06 3.65 -5.09
N PHE A 92 -11.37 2.83 -5.87
CA PHE A 92 -10.05 2.33 -5.49
C PHE A 92 -9.01 3.46 -5.36
N LEU A 93 -9.04 4.46 -6.27
CA LEU A 93 -8.18 5.64 -6.17
C LEU A 93 -8.45 6.44 -4.88
N LYS A 94 -9.72 6.64 -4.55
CA LYS A 94 -10.14 7.39 -3.37
C LYS A 94 -9.84 6.64 -2.07
N ASP A 95 -10.15 5.35 -2.03
CA ASP A 95 -10.13 4.59 -0.80
C ASP A 95 -8.71 4.10 -0.49
N HIS A 96 -7.94 3.64 -1.50
CA HIS A 96 -6.59 3.10 -1.32
C HIS A 96 -5.50 4.13 -1.63
N LEU A 97 -5.37 4.57 -2.89
CA LEU A 97 -4.23 5.42 -3.28
C LEU A 97 -4.23 6.78 -2.57
N ALA A 98 -5.39 7.42 -2.39
CA ALA A 98 -5.45 8.73 -1.74
C ALA A 98 -4.95 8.70 -0.29
N ALA A 99 -4.96 7.54 0.38
CA ALA A 99 -4.46 7.40 1.75
C ALA A 99 -2.97 7.74 1.88
N TYR A 100 -2.19 7.61 0.81
CA TYR A 100 -0.73 7.78 0.87
C TYR A 100 -0.11 8.51 -0.34
N ALA A 101 -0.90 8.90 -1.34
CA ALA A 101 -0.41 9.65 -2.50
C ALA A 101 0.29 10.97 -2.11
N ALA A 102 -0.28 11.75 -1.19
CA ALA A 102 0.28 13.03 -0.76
C ALA A 102 1.63 12.90 -0.05
N PRO A 103 1.78 12.10 1.03
CA PRO A 103 3.06 11.94 1.68
C PRO A 103 4.12 11.27 0.79
N VAL A 104 3.73 10.35 -0.11
CA VAL A 104 4.66 9.77 -1.08
C VAL A 104 5.15 10.83 -2.08
N ALA A 105 4.25 11.64 -2.64
CA ALA A 105 4.65 12.72 -3.56
C ALA A 105 5.62 13.71 -2.90
N ALA A 106 5.35 14.11 -1.66
CA ALA A 106 6.24 14.98 -0.89
C ALA A 106 7.61 14.33 -0.62
N ALA A 107 7.65 13.03 -0.30
CA ALA A 107 8.91 12.32 -0.10
C ALA A 107 9.72 12.21 -1.41
N LEU A 108 9.06 11.96 -2.54
CA LEU A 108 9.70 11.90 -3.87
C LEU A 108 10.23 13.27 -4.31
N GLU A 109 9.52 14.35 -4.02
CA GLU A 109 10.00 15.71 -4.30
C GLU A 109 11.25 16.07 -3.49
N ASN A 110 11.36 15.59 -2.25
CA ASN A 110 12.49 15.89 -1.38
C ASN A 110 13.72 14.99 -1.59
N SER A 111 13.54 13.78 -2.09
CA SER A 111 14.59 12.74 -2.07
C SER A 111 14.68 11.86 -3.31
N GLY A 112 13.73 11.99 -4.24
CA GLY A 112 13.69 11.23 -5.48
C GLY A 112 14.36 11.98 -6.64
N PRO A 113 14.69 11.28 -7.74
CA PRO A 113 15.02 11.91 -9.01
C PRO A 113 13.80 12.67 -9.58
N ASP A 114 14.04 13.72 -10.37
CA ASP A 114 13.00 14.61 -10.92
C ASP A 114 11.83 13.85 -11.57
N PHE A 115 12.10 12.80 -12.35
CA PHE A 115 11.05 12.03 -13.02
C PHE A 115 10.10 11.32 -12.04
N LEU A 116 10.58 10.91 -10.87
CA LEU A 116 9.75 10.32 -9.83
C LEU A 116 8.97 11.38 -9.06
N ALA A 117 9.56 12.57 -8.84
CA ALA A 117 8.85 13.69 -8.23
C ALA A 117 7.65 14.10 -9.11
N GLU A 118 7.85 14.22 -10.42
CA GLU A 118 6.76 14.54 -11.36
C GLU A 118 5.71 13.41 -11.45
N ALA A 119 6.14 12.15 -11.40
CA ALA A 119 5.21 11.02 -11.31
C ALA A 119 4.36 11.09 -10.03
N GLY A 120 4.97 11.41 -8.88
CA GLY A 120 4.27 11.58 -7.61
C GLY A 120 3.21 12.68 -7.66
N LYS A 121 3.54 13.85 -8.22
CA LYS A 121 2.59 14.96 -8.43
C LYS A 121 1.43 14.55 -9.33
N MET A 122 1.71 13.82 -10.42
CA MET A 122 0.69 13.31 -11.33
C MET A 122 -0.26 12.33 -10.64
N VAL A 123 0.25 11.41 -9.83
CA VAL A 123 -0.58 10.48 -9.04
C VAL A 123 -1.46 11.26 -8.06
N LEU A 124 -0.88 12.19 -7.30
CA LEU A 124 -1.61 13.02 -6.33
C LEU A 124 -2.76 13.80 -6.99
N SER A 125 -2.55 14.34 -8.18
CA SER A 125 -3.58 15.08 -8.92
C SER A 125 -4.81 14.22 -9.29
N ARG A 126 -4.66 12.89 -9.34
CA ARG A 126 -5.71 11.95 -9.75
C ARG A 126 -6.44 11.29 -8.59
N THR A 127 -5.89 11.31 -7.38
CA THR A 127 -6.46 10.63 -6.21
C THR A 127 -7.37 11.53 -5.37
N GLY A 128 -7.16 12.85 -5.42
CA GLY A 128 -7.91 13.80 -4.59
C GLY A 128 -7.49 13.78 -3.11
N ALA A 129 -8.37 14.27 -2.22
CA ALA A 129 -8.09 14.36 -0.80
C ALA A 129 -8.10 12.98 -0.11
N PRO A 130 -7.21 12.73 0.88
CA PRO A 130 -7.17 11.46 1.60
C PRO A 130 -8.48 11.19 2.36
N PRO A 131 -8.90 9.90 2.48
CA PRO A 131 -10.05 9.50 3.28
C PRO A 131 -9.81 9.74 4.77
N ASP A 132 -10.89 9.87 5.55
CA ASP A 132 -10.80 10.15 7.01
C ASP A 132 -9.99 9.09 7.77
N SER A 133 -10.05 7.82 7.35
CA SER A 133 -9.27 6.73 7.93
C SER A 133 -7.75 6.88 7.73
N ALA A 134 -7.31 7.66 6.74
CA ALA A 134 -5.91 8.01 6.53
C ALA A 134 -5.49 9.24 7.37
N ARG A 135 -6.43 9.97 7.98
CA ARG A 135 -6.15 11.14 8.84
C ARG A 135 -5.78 10.76 10.26
N ILE A 136 -5.88 9.49 10.64
CA ILE A 136 -5.40 8.99 11.94
C ILE A 136 -3.87 8.91 11.91
N SER A 137 -3.24 10.07 12.09
CA SER A 137 -1.79 10.25 12.14
C SER A 137 -1.25 9.88 13.52
N ARG A 138 -0.38 8.85 13.54
CA ARG A 138 0.92 8.74 14.25
C ARG A 138 1.06 9.10 15.74
N SER A 139 0.00 9.34 16.51
CA SER A 139 0.14 9.70 17.94
C SER A 139 0.55 8.54 18.86
N HIS A 140 0.69 7.30 18.36
CA HIS A 140 0.96 6.12 19.19
C HIS A 140 2.29 5.40 18.92
N TRP A 141 3.14 5.90 18.01
CA TRP A 141 4.51 5.39 17.94
C TRP A 141 5.33 6.14 19.00
N PRO A 142 5.83 5.48 20.06
CA PRO A 142 6.64 6.16 21.06
C PRO A 142 7.85 6.78 20.36
N ALA A 143 7.94 8.11 20.44
CA ALA A 143 9.18 8.81 20.17
C ALA A 143 10.20 8.24 21.17
N GLU A 144 11.20 7.54 20.65
CA GLU A 144 12.31 6.97 21.42
C GLU A 144 11.81 6.06 22.55
N ALA A 145 11.30 4.88 22.18
CA ALA A 145 11.40 3.76 23.12
C ALA A 145 12.90 3.57 23.38
N GLU A 146 13.34 3.90 24.60
CA GLU A 146 14.59 3.36 25.15
C GLU A 146 14.65 1.88 24.76
N SER A 147 15.80 1.47 24.22
CA SER A 147 15.98 0.13 23.70
C SER A 147 15.99 -0.87 24.85
N ASP A 148 14.81 -1.20 25.36
CA ASP A 148 14.62 -2.40 26.16
C ASP A 148 14.81 -3.56 25.20
N GLU A 149 15.93 -4.23 25.39
CA GLU A 149 16.41 -5.39 24.66
C GLU A 149 15.28 -6.42 24.50
N ILE A 150 14.67 -6.45 23.32
CA ILE A 150 13.64 -7.43 22.96
C ILE A 150 14.35 -8.78 22.80
N THR A 151 14.53 -9.48 23.91
CA THR A 151 15.02 -10.85 23.90
C THR A 151 13.87 -11.76 23.50
N CYS A 152 14.00 -12.41 22.33
CA CYS A 152 13.14 -13.51 21.96
C CYS A 152 13.44 -14.66 22.93
N GLY A 153 12.55 -14.87 23.91
CA GLY A 153 12.83 -15.66 25.10
C GLY A 153 13.31 -17.09 24.84
N ALA A 154 14.27 -17.52 25.64
CA ALA A 154 14.27 -18.88 26.17
C ALA A 154 13.54 -18.83 27.52
N PRO A 155 12.54 -19.68 27.79
CA PRO A 155 11.86 -19.66 29.07
C PRO A 155 12.85 -20.00 30.17
N ALA A 156 12.83 -19.21 31.25
CA ALA A 156 13.49 -19.58 32.49
C ALA A 156 12.96 -20.96 32.89
N VAL A 157 13.88 -21.92 33.00
CA VAL A 157 13.66 -23.25 33.56
C VAL A 157 13.20 -23.07 35.00
N GLY A 158 11.88 -22.95 35.18
CA GLY A 158 11.22 -23.11 36.46
C GLY A 158 11.13 -24.60 36.73
N ASP A 159 11.88 -25.05 37.73
CA ASP A 159 11.91 -26.42 38.22
C ASP A 159 10.50 -26.81 38.72
N GLY A 160 9.75 -27.46 37.85
CA GLY A 160 8.35 -27.81 38.03
C GLY A 160 7.99 -28.96 37.11
N LEU A 161 8.56 -30.13 37.40
CA LEU A 161 8.31 -31.37 36.67
C LEU A 161 6.81 -31.68 36.65
N ILE A 162 6.17 -31.49 35.50
CA ILE A 162 4.86 -32.11 35.21
C ILE A 162 5.12 -33.60 34.97
N GLN A 163 4.85 -34.43 35.98
CA GLN A 163 4.86 -35.88 35.80
C GLN A 163 3.58 -36.32 35.07
N PHE A 164 3.74 -36.78 33.83
CA PHE A 164 2.73 -37.63 33.20
C PHE A 164 2.87 -39.04 33.77
N ARG A 165 1.83 -39.53 34.44
CA ARG A 165 1.69 -40.95 34.81
C ARG A 165 1.08 -41.74 33.64
N PRO A 166 1.51 -43.00 33.43
CA PRO A 166 1.05 -43.84 32.32
C PRO A 166 -0.41 -44.28 32.45
#